data_AF-A0A2A5M4Z2-F1
#
_entry.id   AF-A0A2A5M4Z2-F1
#
_cell.length_a   1.000
_cell.length_b   1.000
_cell.length_c   1.000
_cell.angle_alpha   90.00
_cell.angle_beta   90.00
_cell.angle_gamma   90.00
#
_symmetry.space_group_name_H-M   'P 1'
#
loop_
_entity.id
_entity.type
_entity.pdbx_description
1 polymer ?
#
loop_
_entity_poly.entity_id
_entity_poly.type
_entity_poly.pdbx_seq_one_letter_code
_entity_poly.pdbx_strand_id
1 'polypeptide(L)'
;VNFAFMNDNVKAPFVKIDENLTLSSSENLHFLSMLDGQNLDLKIGEKANAKERRLYEINDISFVVKAASLHAQEALEGSNRPQDESFWLWFKSAWLEVGRTMLISTFGEPQNWKNSLLLHFKDFALSNENKNLELTGSNALKLELSYKNESKEFYIFEYNKPIMIELAGQKFFISWALSYEQLPFDIYLRDFVLDRYPGSMSPASYASEITVKNNNENFNYRIFMNNVLDYDGYRFYQSSYDQDEKGTVLSVNKDPGKIPTYIGYFLLCLGMFMNFLNPHSRFRTLARLINKDTLKHTSVIIFILLLSFGSEKTFAQDLNSTLPVVNTNHAKALATLIVQKSADGRMVPFDTLSREILEKIHQSDSYKGQNSNAVMLSMLVDVN
;
A
#
# COMPACT_ATOMS: atom_id res chain seq x y z
N VAL A 1 -25.87 16.51 -29.58
CA VAL A 1 -24.98 15.97 -30.65
C VAL A 1 -24.39 14.68 -30.14
N ASN A 2 -24.51 13.60 -30.90
CA ASN A 2 -23.98 12.28 -30.53
C ASN A 2 -22.50 12.21 -30.88
N PHE A 3 -21.64 11.97 -29.89
CA PHE A 3 -20.21 11.73 -30.10
C PHE A 3 -19.96 10.24 -30.18
N ALA A 4 -19.40 9.77 -31.29
CA ALA A 4 -19.15 8.36 -31.52
C ALA A 4 -17.72 8.13 -31.99
N PHE A 5 -16.99 7.33 -31.25
CA PHE A 5 -15.65 6.92 -31.62
C PHE A 5 -15.74 5.47 -32.11
N MET A 6 -15.32 5.21 -33.35
CA MET A 6 -15.32 3.88 -33.98
C MET A 6 -16.68 3.19 -34.15
N ASN A 7 -17.79 3.94 -34.21
CA ASN A 7 -19.12 3.41 -34.53
C ASN A 7 -19.70 4.15 -35.74
N ASP A 8 -19.98 3.41 -36.82
CA ASP A 8 -20.42 3.98 -38.09
C ASP A 8 -21.92 4.28 -38.18
N ASN A 9 -22.74 3.61 -37.36
CA ASN A 9 -24.20 3.72 -37.41
C ASN A 9 -24.71 4.65 -36.31
N VAL A 10 -24.55 5.95 -36.52
CA VAL A 10 -24.94 7.00 -35.56
C VAL A 10 -26.03 7.88 -36.18
N LYS A 11 -27.11 8.13 -35.42
CA LYS A 11 -28.21 8.99 -35.86
C LYS A 11 -27.83 10.47 -35.68
N ALA A 12 -28.17 11.29 -36.68
CA ALA A 12 -27.91 12.73 -36.66
C ALA A 12 -28.69 13.45 -35.53
N PRO A 13 -28.14 14.53 -34.93
CA PRO A 13 -26.85 15.16 -35.24
C PRO A 13 -25.64 14.48 -34.56
N PHE A 14 -24.53 14.23 -35.27
CA PHE A 14 -23.34 13.51 -34.78
C PHE A 14 -21.98 14.10 -35.23
N VAL A 15 -20.94 13.82 -34.42
CA VAL A 15 -19.52 13.92 -34.78
C VAL A 15 -18.88 12.55 -34.54
N LYS A 16 -18.26 11.97 -35.58
CA LYS A 16 -17.67 10.63 -35.50
C LYS A 16 -16.22 10.58 -35.98
N ILE A 17 -15.41 9.76 -35.34
CA ILE A 17 -14.05 9.42 -35.77
C ILE A 17 -14.04 7.93 -36.08
N ASP A 18 -13.79 7.57 -37.35
CA ASP A 18 -13.76 6.18 -37.80
C ASP A 18 -12.45 5.47 -37.42
N GLU A 19 -12.40 4.16 -37.65
CA GLU A 19 -11.26 3.29 -37.34
C GLU A 19 -9.94 3.72 -38.02
N ASN A 20 -10.01 4.49 -39.10
CA ASN A 20 -8.84 5.04 -39.80
C ASN A 20 -8.42 6.41 -39.27
N LEU A 21 -8.94 6.81 -38.09
CA LEU A 21 -8.76 8.13 -37.48
C LEU A 21 -9.27 9.24 -38.40
N THR A 22 -10.32 8.97 -39.18
CA THR A 22 -10.92 9.96 -40.05
C THR A 22 -12.17 10.53 -39.39
N LEU A 23 -12.11 11.82 -39.09
CA LEU A 23 -13.18 12.60 -38.51
C LEU A 23 -14.19 13.01 -39.59
N SER A 24 -15.48 12.80 -39.29
CA SER A 24 -16.62 13.22 -40.11
C SER A 24 -17.78 13.68 -39.24
N SER A 25 -18.61 14.58 -39.77
CA SER A 25 -19.70 15.20 -39.01
C SER A 25 -20.96 15.34 -39.86
N SER A 26 -22.12 15.20 -39.22
CA SER A 26 -23.42 15.44 -39.86
C SER A 26 -23.79 16.93 -39.92
N GLU A 27 -23.06 17.77 -39.19
CA GLU A 27 -23.20 19.23 -39.15
C GLU A 27 -21.86 19.89 -39.51
N ASN A 28 -21.86 21.15 -39.93
CA ASN A 28 -20.62 21.87 -40.19
C ASN A 28 -19.82 21.96 -38.88
N LEU A 29 -18.54 21.57 -38.94
CA LEU A 29 -17.65 21.70 -37.80
C LEU A 29 -16.71 22.87 -38.03
N HIS A 30 -16.82 23.85 -37.16
CA HIS A 30 -15.82 24.90 -37.06
C HIS A 30 -14.66 24.33 -36.25
N PHE A 31 -13.46 24.32 -36.82
CA PHE A 31 -12.28 23.85 -36.11
C PHE A 31 -11.07 24.75 -36.34
N LEU A 32 -10.28 24.91 -35.29
CA LEU A 32 -9.01 25.61 -35.37
C LEU A 32 -7.90 24.58 -35.60
N SER A 33 -7.17 24.68 -36.72
CA SER A 33 -5.93 23.91 -36.92
C SER A 33 -4.89 24.41 -35.93
N MET A 34 -4.42 23.57 -35.01
CA MET A 34 -3.37 23.99 -34.07
C MET A 34 -1.96 23.95 -34.68
N LEU A 35 -1.82 23.44 -35.91
CA LEU A 35 -0.56 23.49 -36.67
C LEU A 35 -0.41 24.83 -37.41
N ASP A 36 -1.50 25.30 -38.03
CA ASP A 36 -1.47 26.49 -38.91
C ASP A 36 -2.14 27.73 -38.30
N GLY A 37 -2.88 27.55 -37.20
CA GLY A 37 -3.55 28.62 -36.46
C GLY A 37 -4.73 29.27 -37.19
N GLN A 38 -5.20 28.68 -38.29
CA GLN A 38 -6.35 29.19 -39.05
C GLN A 38 -7.65 28.51 -38.62
N ASN A 39 -8.71 29.31 -38.51
CA ASN A 39 -10.06 28.82 -38.36
C ASN A 39 -10.52 28.28 -39.72
N LEU A 40 -10.81 26.99 -39.76
CA LEU A 40 -11.24 26.29 -40.94
C LEU A 40 -12.56 25.60 -40.65
N ASP A 41 -13.38 25.50 -41.69
CA ASP A 41 -14.68 24.86 -41.60
C ASP A 41 -14.58 23.51 -42.29
N LEU A 42 -14.85 22.44 -41.54
CA LEU A 42 -15.09 21.13 -42.13
C LEU A 42 -16.57 21.09 -42.54
N LYS A 43 -16.83 21.09 -43.86
CA LYS A 43 -18.20 21.08 -44.36
C LYS A 43 -18.83 19.70 -44.14
N ILE A 44 -20.17 19.68 -44.04
CA ILE A 44 -20.95 18.45 -43.89
C ILE A 44 -20.53 17.42 -44.95
N GLY A 45 -20.10 16.24 -44.50
CA GLY A 45 -19.67 15.14 -45.36
C GLY A 45 -18.18 15.10 -45.71
N GLU A 46 -17.39 16.13 -45.37
CA GLU A 46 -15.93 16.11 -45.54
C GLU A 46 -15.25 15.28 -44.45
N LYS A 47 -14.09 14.68 -44.83
CA LYS A 47 -13.31 13.75 -44.02
C LYS A 47 -11.96 14.36 -43.67
N ALA A 48 -11.57 14.32 -42.39
CA ALA A 48 -10.35 14.95 -41.88
C ALA A 48 -9.51 13.99 -41.01
N ASN A 49 -8.18 14.12 -41.02
CA ASN A 49 -7.31 13.29 -40.19
C ASN A 49 -7.32 13.76 -38.72
N ALA A 50 -7.71 12.86 -37.81
CA ALA A 50 -7.86 13.14 -36.38
C ALA A 50 -6.53 13.12 -35.60
N LYS A 51 -5.41 12.73 -36.22
CA LYS A 51 -4.07 12.84 -35.60
C LYS A 51 -3.58 14.29 -35.50
N GLU A 52 -4.13 15.17 -36.31
CA GLU A 52 -3.77 16.58 -36.30
C GLU A 52 -4.41 17.29 -35.11
N ARG A 53 -3.59 18.03 -34.37
CA ARG A 53 -4.04 18.77 -33.19
C ARG A 53 -5.03 19.86 -33.63
N ARG A 54 -6.29 19.72 -33.21
CA ARG A 54 -7.40 20.58 -33.63
C ARG A 54 -8.34 20.84 -32.45
N LEU A 55 -8.85 22.06 -32.34
CA LEU A 55 -9.90 22.45 -31.40
C LEU A 55 -11.21 22.52 -32.17
N TYR A 56 -12.20 21.72 -31.77
CA TYR A 56 -13.48 21.59 -32.48
C TYR A 56 -14.60 22.31 -31.70
N GLU A 57 -15.49 22.96 -32.45
CA GLU A 57 -16.65 23.66 -31.91
C GLU A 57 -17.93 23.23 -32.65
N ILE A 58 -18.93 22.80 -31.88
CA ILE A 58 -20.28 22.50 -32.40
C ILE A 58 -21.34 22.97 -31.39
N ASN A 59 -22.24 23.86 -31.82
CA ASN A 59 -23.35 24.39 -31.03
C ASN A 59 -22.97 24.70 -29.56
N ASP A 60 -21.94 25.52 -29.37
CA ASP A 60 -21.45 26.00 -28.06
C ASP A 60 -20.83 24.96 -27.11
N ILE A 61 -20.46 23.76 -27.59
CA ILE A 61 -19.67 22.76 -26.83
C ILE A 61 -18.25 22.65 -27.41
N SER A 62 -17.23 22.92 -26.60
CA SER A 62 -15.81 22.85 -26.97
C SER A 62 -15.07 21.72 -26.23
N PHE A 63 -14.20 20.97 -26.90
CA PHE A 63 -13.31 19.96 -26.28
C PHE A 63 -11.92 19.96 -26.93
N VAL A 64 -10.85 19.72 -26.14
CA VAL A 64 -9.44 19.69 -26.59
C VAL A 64 -8.65 18.54 -25.98
N VAL A 65 -7.83 17.95 -26.84
CA VAL A 65 -6.84 16.88 -26.65
C VAL A 65 -5.51 17.43 -26.10
N LYS A 66 -4.87 16.72 -25.17
CA LYS A 66 -3.80 17.16 -24.25
C LYS A 66 -2.45 17.52 -24.91
N ALA A 67 -1.76 18.52 -24.33
CA ALA A 67 -0.29 18.67 -24.38
C ALA A 67 0.26 19.05 -22.98
N ALA A 68 1.42 18.50 -22.61
CA ALA A 68 2.07 18.70 -21.32
C ALA A 68 3.00 19.94 -21.32
N SER A 69 3.12 20.61 -20.17
CA SER A 69 4.05 21.74 -19.97
C SER A 69 5.51 21.25 -19.96
N LEU A 70 6.39 21.90 -20.73
CA LEU A 70 7.83 21.60 -20.80
C LEU A 70 8.65 22.19 -19.64
N HIS A 71 8.08 23.07 -18.81
CA HIS A 71 8.82 23.90 -17.84
C HIS A 71 8.22 23.91 -16.43
N ALA A 72 7.38 22.93 -16.07
CA ALA A 72 6.82 22.87 -14.73
C ALA A 72 7.94 22.66 -13.70
N GLN A 73 8.08 23.60 -12.76
CA GLN A 73 8.91 23.43 -11.56
C GLN A 73 8.01 23.14 -10.37
N GLU A 74 8.28 22.05 -9.67
CA GLU A 74 7.59 21.68 -8.45
C GLU A 74 8.24 22.39 -7.26
N ALA A 75 7.48 23.23 -6.56
CA ALA A 75 7.88 23.84 -5.30
C ALA A 75 6.96 23.32 -4.20
N LEU A 76 7.50 22.51 -3.29
CA LEU A 76 6.78 21.99 -2.13
C LEU A 76 6.83 23.04 -1.01
N GLU A 77 5.86 23.95 -0.97
CA GLU A 77 5.64 24.84 0.17
C GLU A 77 4.70 24.17 1.17
N GLY A 78 5.29 23.41 2.11
CA GLY A 78 4.56 22.90 3.26
C GLY A 78 4.35 23.99 4.31
N SER A 79 3.14 24.11 4.87
CA SER A 79 2.93 24.83 6.12
C SER A 79 3.43 23.96 7.27
N ASN A 80 4.74 23.97 7.50
CA ASN A 80 5.31 23.33 8.68
C ASN A 80 4.91 24.15 9.92
N ARG A 81 4.53 23.47 11.02
CA ARG A 81 4.40 24.16 12.30
C ARG A 81 5.79 24.67 12.72
N PRO A 82 5.89 25.72 13.56
CA PRO A 82 7.18 26.21 14.04
C PRO A 82 8.07 25.12 14.67
N GLN A 83 7.45 24.08 15.25
CA GLN A 83 8.14 22.93 15.82
C GLN A 83 8.74 21.96 14.78
N ASP A 84 8.23 21.96 13.55
CA ASP A 84 8.66 21.10 12.45
C ASP A 84 9.70 21.80 11.55
N GLU A 85 10.00 23.09 11.81
CA GLU A 85 10.98 23.88 11.04
C GLU A 85 12.44 23.47 11.29
N SER A 86 12.73 22.84 12.44
CA SER A 86 14.08 22.45 12.82
C SER A 86 14.11 21.03 13.33
N PHE A 87 15.13 20.27 12.93
CA PHE A 87 15.39 18.93 13.45
C PHE A 87 15.38 18.89 14.98
N TRP A 88 15.95 19.90 15.65
CA TRP A 88 16.02 19.92 17.12
C TRP A 88 14.68 20.22 17.78
N LEU A 89 13.84 21.05 17.15
CA LEU A 89 12.49 21.33 17.63
C LEU A 89 11.60 20.09 17.45
N TRP A 90 11.67 19.46 16.28
CA TRP A 90 10.98 18.21 15.97
C TRP A 90 11.43 17.07 16.88
N PHE A 91 12.74 16.91 17.09
CA PHE A 91 13.28 15.86 17.95
C PHE A 91 12.80 16.03 19.39
N LYS A 92 12.79 17.27 19.89
CA LYS A 92 12.27 17.58 21.22
C LYS A 92 10.77 17.26 21.34
N SER A 93 9.95 17.68 20.38
CA SER A 93 8.51 17.42 20.40
C SER A 93 8.19 15.93 20.30
N ALA A 94 8.90 15.20 19.42
CA ALA A 94 8.77 13.75 19.29
C ALA A 94 9.13 13.00 20.58
N TRP A 95 10.19 13.41 21.28
CA TRP A 95 10.56 12.79 22.56
C TRP A 95 9.59 13.11 23.69
N LEU A 96 9.02 14.32 23.71
CA LEU A 96 7.95 14.66 24.64
C LEU A 96 6.71 13.78 24.40
N GLU A 97 6.35 13.53 23.13
CA GLU A 97 5.28 12.62 22.76
C GLU A 97 5.50 11.17 23.22
N VAL A 98 6.72 10.66 23.06
CA VAL A 98 7.11 9.35 23.59
C VAL A 98 6.96 9.32 25.12
N GLY A 99 7.45 10.35 25.80
CA GLY A 99 7.32 10.47 27.26
C GLY A 99 5.86 10.51 27.71
N ARG A 100 5.01 11.26 27.00
CA ARG A 100 3.57 11.34 27.27
C ARG A 100 2.90 9.98 27.10
N THR A 101 3.17 9.32 25.98
CA THR A 101 2.61 8.00 25.66
C THR A 101 3.04 6.96 26.67
N MET A 102 4.31 6.99 27.09
CA MET A 102 4.83 6.11 28.14
C MET A 102 4.12 6.34 29.48
N LEU A 103 3.90 7.59 29.88
CA LEU A 103 3.17 7.91 31.11
C LEU A 103 1.73 7.37 31.07
N ILE A 104 1.00 7.62 29.97
CA ILE A 104 -0.38 7.15 29.81
C ILE A 104 -0.44 5.63 29.75
N SER A 105 0.47 4.99 29.01
CA SER A 105 0.53 3.52 28.91
C SER A 105 0.89 2.85 30.24
N THR A 106 1.68 3.50 31.09
CA THR A 106 2.14 2.92 32.37
C THR A 106 1.15 3.18 33.50
N PHE A 107 0.54 4.36 33.55
CA PHE A 107 -0.31 4.81 34.67
C PHE A 107 -1.80 4.92 34.32
N GLY A 108 -2.19 4.55 33.10
CA GLY A 108 -3.56 4.66 32.60
C GLY A 108 -3.96 6.10 32.29
N GLU A 109 -5.26 6.32 32.10
CA GLU A 109 -5.81 7.62 31.70
C GLU A 109 -5.49 8.74 32.70
N PRO A 110 -4.97 9.90 32.24
CA PRO A 110 -4.57 11.01 33.11
C PRO A 110 -5.68 11.58 34.01
N GLN A 111 -6.94 11.36 33.64
CA GLN A 111 -8.11 11.78 34.42
C GLN A 111 -8.21 11.03 35.76
N ASN A 112 -7.70 9.80 35.80
CA ASN A 112 -7.79 8.89 36.94
C ASN A 112 -6.55 8.93 37.86
N TRP A 113 -5.55 9.75 37.55
CA TRP A 113 -4.32 9.86 38.35
C TRP A 113 -4.59 10.54 39.69
N LYS A 114 -4.31 9.84 40.79
CA LYS A 114 -4.49 10.32 42.18
C LYS A 114 -3.18 10.59 42.92
N ASN A 115 -2.03 10.21 42.34
CA ASN A 115 -0.72 10.35 42.96
C ASN A 115 -0.20 11.80 42.82
N SER A 116 0.32 12.38 43.91
CA SER A 116 0.86 13.75 43.94
C SER A 116 1.95 14.01 42.90
N LEU A 117 2.78 13.03 42.59
CA LEU A 117 3.81 13.15 41.54
C LEU A 117 3.20 13.21 40.14
N LEU A 118 2.19 12.39 39.86
CA LEU A 118 1.53 12.34 38.55
C LEU A 118 0.66 13.58 38.29
N LEU A 119 0.13 14.23 39.32
CA LEU A 119 -0.65 15.45 39.19
C LEU A 119 0.16 16.60 38.55
N HIS A 120 1.48 16.68 38.78
CA HIS A 120 2.35 17.66 38.14
C HIS A 120 2.48 17.46 36.62
N PHE A 121 2.27 16.23 36.14
CA PHE A 121 2.31 15.88 34.72
C PHE A 121 0.92 15.76 34.09
N LYS A 122 -0.15 16.00 34.86
CA LYS A 122 -1.52 15.83 34.38
C LYS A 122 -1.83 16.76 33.21
N ASP A 123 -1.44 18.02 33.30
CA ASP A 123 -1.67 19.00 32.24
C ASP A 123 -0.87 18.67 30.98
N PHE A 124 0.37 18.21 31.15
CA PHE A 124 1.19 17.69 30.05
C PHE A 124 0.55 16.47 29.38
N ALA A 125 0.03 15.53 30.16
CA ALA A 125 -0.60 14.31 29.66
C ALA A 125 -1.98 14.54 29.01
N LEU A 126 -2.69 15.60 29.41
CA LEU A 126 -3.94 16.05 28.81
C LEU A 126 -3.75 17.02 27.63
N SER A 127 -2.53 17.54 27.42
CA SER A 127 -2.25 18.50 26.34
C SER A 127 -2.44 17.87 24.95
N ASN A 128 -3.18 18.58 24.09
CA ASN A 128 -3.35 18.24 22.67
C ASN A 128 -2.40 19.03 21.75
N GLU A 129 -1.54 19.89 22.29
CA GLU A 129 -0.66 20.78 21.52
C GLU A 129 0.30 20.03 20.59
N ASN A 130 0.76 18.86 21.01
CA ASN A 130 1.72 18.04 20.28
C ASN A 130 1.08 16.97 19.40
N LYS A 131 -0.27 16.86 19.39
CA LYS A 131 -0.96 15.89 18.54
C LYS A 131 -0.70 16.27 17.06
N ASN A 132 -0.43 15.26 16.23
CA ASN A 132 -0.32 15.48 14.79
C ASN A 132 -1.63 16.11 14.28
N LEU A 133 -1.53 17.21 13.53
CA LEU A 133 -2.67 17.77 12.82
C LEU A 133 -3.10 16.72 11.81
N GLU A 134 -4.27 16.12 12.02
CA GLU A 134 -4.97 15.40 10.97
C GLU A 134 -5.50 16.45 9.99
N LEU A 135 -4.64 16.82 9.03
CA LEU A 135 -5.01 17.71 7.93
C LEU A 135 -6.04 16.97 7.07
N THR A 136 -7.31 17.22 7.36
CA THR A 136 -8.43 16.78 6.53
C THR A 136 -8.67 17.84 5.46
N GLY A 137 -8.11 17.62 4.27
CA GLY A 137 -8.24 18.54 3.15
C GLY A 137 -8.00 17.85 1.82
N SER A 138 -8.58 18.39 0.75
CA SER A 138 -8.26 17.99 -0.60
C SER A 138 -6.98 18.68 -1.05
N ASN A 139 -6.09 17.94 -1.71
CA ASN A 139 -4.89 18.54 -2.27
C ASN A 139 -5.27 19.61 -3.31
N ALA A 140 -4.52 20.71 -3.34
CA ALA A 140 -4.70 21.79 -4.30
C ALA A 140 -3.39 22.16 -4.97
N LEU A 141 -3.41 22.36 -6.28
CA LEU A 141 -2.32 22.93 -7.04
C LEU A 141 -2.57 24.42 -7.26
N LYS A 142 -1.64 25.26 -6.82
CA LYS A 142 -1.56 26.64 -7.25
C LYS A 142 -0.86 26.67 -8.60
N LEU A 143 -1.55 27.13 -9.64
CA LEU A 143 -1.04 27.18 -11.00
C LEU A 143 -1.10 28.61 -11.53
N GLU A 144 -0.12 28.97 -12.35
CA GLU A 144 -0.13 30.20 -13.14
C GLU A 144 -0.30 29.82 -14.61
N LEU A 145 -1.35 30.36 -15.26
CA LEU A 145 -1.55 30.24 -16.70
C LEU A 145 -1.13 31.55 -17.35
N SER A 146 -0.06 31.48 -18.17
CA SER A 146 0.42 32.61 -18.98
C SER A 146 0.01 32.41 -20.43
N TYR A 147 -0.71 33.38 -21.01
CA TYR A 147 -1.09 33.39 -22.41
C TYR A 147 -1.06 34.82 -22.95
N LYS A 148 -0.35 35.04 -24.09
CA LYS A 148 -0.22 36.36 -24.76
C LYS A 148 0.15 37.52 -23.82
N ASN A 149 1.15 37.32 -22.95
CA ASN A 149 1.63 38.28 -21.94
C ASN A 149 0.66 38.60 -20.79
N GLU A 150 -0.49 37.91 -20.71
CA GLU A 150 -1.33 37.92 -19.52
C GLU A 150 -1.07 36.66 -18.70
N SER A 151 -0.92 36.81 -17.40
CA SER A 151 -0.80 35.70 -16.45
C SER A 151 -1.96 35.74 -15.47
N LYS A 152 -2.52 34.58 -15.13
CA LYS A 152 -3.51 34.45 -14.06
C LYS A 152 -3.17 33.27 -13.17
N GLU A 153 -3.10 33.54 -11.86
CA GLU A 153 -2.99 32.52 -10.84
C GLU A 153 -4.37 31.95 -10.49
N PHE A 154 -4.44 30.65 -10.25
CA PHE A 154 -5.65 29.94 -9.83
C PHE A 154 -5.30 28.67 -9.07
N TYR A 155 -6.30 28.13 -8.36
CA TYR A 155 -6.18 26.87 -7.63
C TYR A 155 -6.99 25.79 -8.31
N ILE A 156 -6.42 24.59 -8.43
CA ILE A 156 -7.13 23.39 -8.85
C ILE A 156 -7.07 22.36 -7.74
N PHE A 157 -8.23 21.81 -7.40
CA PHE A 157 -8.34 20.72 -6.43
C PHE A 157 -8.30 19.36 -7.12
N GLU A 158 -7.67 18.40 -6.44
CA GLU A 158 -7.59 17.01 -6.90
C GLU A 158 -8.99 16.42 -7.13
N TYR A 159 -9.21 15.78 -8.29
CA TYR A 159 -10.47 15.15 -8.72
C TYR A 159 -11.70 16.06 -8.79
N ASN A 160 -11.53 17.38 -8.74
CA ASN A 160 -12.65 18.31 -8.88
C ASN A 160 -13.07 18.49 -10.35
N LYS A 161 -14.27 19.03 -10.56
CA LYS A 161 -14.78 19.38 -11.90
C LYS A 161 -13.85 20.40 -12.57
N PRO A 162 -13.73 20.35 -13.91
CA PRO A 162 -12.92 21.33 -14.63
C PRO A 162 -13.33 22.76 -14.32
N ILE A 163 -12.36 23.61 -14.06
CA ILE A 163 -12.56 25.05 -13.93
C ILE A 163 -12.38 25.71 -15.29
N MET A 164 -13.16 26.77 -15.53
CA MET A 164 -13.05 27.57 -16.74
C MET A 164 -12.32 28.87 -16.41
N ILE A 165 -11.24 29.14 -17.15
CA ILE A 165 -10.41 30.34 -17.01
C ILE A 165 -10.36 31.04 -18.35
N GLU A 166 -10.74 32.31 -18.37
CA GLU A 166 -10.63 33.16 -19.54
C GLU A 166 -9.38 34.06 -19.42
N LEU A 167 -8.54 34.05 -20.46
CA LEU A 167 -7.27 34.80 -20.56
C LEU A 167 -7.08 35.28 -21.99
N ALA A 168 -6.82 36.58 -22.20
CA ALA A 168 -6.73 37.23 -23.52
C ALA A 168 -7.85 36.81 -24.52
N GLY A 169 -9.09 36.62 -24.02
CA GLY A 169 -10.27 36.21 -24.81
C GLY A 169 -10.37 34.73 -25.16
N GLN A 170 -9.45 33.88 -24.69
CA GLN A 170 -9.47 32.43 -24.86
C GLN A 170 -9.98 31.75 -23.58
N LYS A 171 -10.93 30.82 -23.70
CA LYS A 171 -11.39 29.98 -22.59
C LYS A 171 -10.55 28.72 -22.48
N PHE A 172 -10.02 28.47 -21.28
CA PHE A 172 -9.26 27.29 -20.91
C PHE A 172 -10.06 26.48 -19.90
N PHE A 173 -10.21 25.18 -20.15
CA PHE A 173 -10.79 24.23 -19.21
C PHE A 173 -9.68 23.40 -18.61
N ILE A 174 -9.49 23.52 -17.30
CA ILE A 174 -8.35 22.91 -16.61
C ILE A 174 -8.88 22.07 -15.44
N SER A 175 -8.40 20.84 -15.32
CA SER A 175 -8.77 19.90 -14.27
C SER A 175 -7.56 19.07 -13.84
N TRP A 176 -7.45 18.79 -12.55
CA TRP A 176 -6.48 17.84 -12.02
C TRP A 176 -7.18 16.50 -11.80
N ALA A 177 -6.91 15.56 -12.69
CA ALA A 177 -7.50 14.24 -12.67
C ALA A 177 -6.45 13.18 -13.05
N LEU A 178 -6.78 11.92 -12.79
CA LEU A 178 -5.95 10.78 -13.19
C LEU A 178 -5.75 10.79 -14.70
N SER A 179 -4.50 10.57 -15.12
CA SER A 179 -4.23 10.18 -16.50
C SER A 179 -4.27 8.66 -16.57
N TYR A 180 -5.13 8.13 -17.44
CA TYR A 180 -5.13 6.71 -17.73
C TYR A 180 -4.04 6.41 -18.75
N GLU A 181 -3.14 5.49 -18.42
CA GLU A 181 -2.19 4.93 -19.37
C GLU A 181 -2.64 3.53 -19.78
N GLN A 182 -2.62 3.27 -21.08
CA GLN A 182 -2.91 1.93 -21.58
C GLN A 182 -1.66 1.06 -21.40
N LEU A 183 -1.86 -0.14 -20.84
CA LEU A 183 -0.80 -1.13 -20.72
C LEU A 183 -0.50 -1.76 -22.10
N PRO A 184 0.75 -2.19 -22.36
CA PRO A 184 1.14 -2.80 -23.63
C PRO A 184 0.68 -4.26 -23.79
N PHE A 185 -0.12 -4.78 -22.86
CA PHE A 185 -0.68 -6.14 -22.84
C PHE A 185 -2.01 -6.15 -22.11
N ASP A 186 -2.79 -7.20 -22.32
CA ASP A 186 -4.10 -7.41 -21.70
C ASP A 186 -4.02 -8.41 -20.54
N ILE A 187 -4.82 -8.19 -19.51
CA ILE A 187 -5.01 -9.13 -18.41
C ILE A 187 -6.48 -9.53 -18.35
N TYR A 188 -6.73 -10.84 -18.32
CA TYR A 188 -8.06 -11.40 -18.15
C TYR A 188 -8.14 -12.11 -16.82
N LEU A 189 -9.12 -11.73 -15.99
CA LEU A 189 -9.49 -12.52 -14.81
C LEU A 189 -10.28 -13.75 -15.28
N ARG A 190 -9.74 -14.94 -15.05
CA ARG A 190 -10.43 -16.20 -15.32
C ARG A 190 -11.29 -16.62 -14.13
N ASP A 191 -10.73 -16.51 -12.93
CA ASP A 191 -11.40 -16.92 -11.70
C ASP A 191 -10.85 -16.15 -10.50
N PHE A 192 -11.69 -15.96 -9.49
CA PHE A 192 -11.32 -15.36 -8.21
C PHE A 192 -11.66 -16.36 -7.10
N VAL A 193 -10.64 -16.72 -6.32
CA VAL A 193 -10.74 -17.72 -5.25
C VAL A 193 -10.61 -17.03 -3.91
N LEU A 194 -11.62 -17.21 -3.04
CA LEU A 194 -11.64 -16.67 -1.67
C LEU A 194 -11.78 -17.81 -0.67
N ASP A 195 -10.72 -18.09 0.07
CA ASP A 195 -10.75 -19.02 1.19
C ASP A 195 -11.18 -18.28 2.46
N ARG A 196 -11.99 -18.92 3.31
CA ARG A 196 -12.46 -18.36 4.59
C ARG A 196 -12.10 -19.24 5.76
N TYR A 197 -12.00 -18.62 6.93
CA TYR A 197 -11.85 -19.39 8.17
C TYR A 197 -13.12 -20.20 8.45
N PRO A 198 -13.00 -21.48 8.85
CA PRO A 198 -14.14 -22.30 9.22
C PRO A 198 -15.04 -21.62 10.26
N GLY A 199 -16.35 -21.54 9.96
CA GLY A 199 -17.33 -20.92 10.85
C GLY A 199 -17.30 -19.39 10.92
N SER A 200 -16.55 -18.72 10.04
CA SER A 200 -16.54 -17.25 9.91
C SER A 200 -16.70 -16.82 8.45
N MET A 201 -17.21 -15.60 8.25
CA MET A 201 -17.19 -14.93 6.94
C MET A 201 -15.85 -14.21 6.69
N SER A 202 -14.88 -14.26 7.61
CA SER A 202 -13.58 -13.62 7.44
C SER A 202 -12.74 -14.31 6.36
N PRO A 203 -12.14 -13.54 5.42
CA PRO A 203 -11.25 -14.09 4.41
C PRO A 203 -9.95 -14.59 5.05
N ALA A 204 -9.56 -15.82 4.76
CA ALA A 204 -8.30 -16.43 5.14
C ALA A 204 -7.24 -16.22 4.04
N SER A 205 -7.64 -16.34 2.78
CA SER A 205 -6.77 -16.20 1.62
C SER A 205 -7.60 -15.74 0.42
N TYR A 206 -7.01 -14.96 -0.48
CA TYR A 206 -7.63 -14.64 -1.75
C TYR A 206 -6.60 -14.68 -2.88
N ALA A 207 -7.04 -15.19 -4.03
CA ALA A 207 -6.20 -15.39 -5.20
C ALA A 207 -6.97 -15.07 -6.48
N SER A 208 -6.27 -14.49 -7.45
CA SER A 208 -6.77 -14.24 -8.79
C SER A 208 -6.06 -15.13 -9.79
N GLU A 209 -6.83 -15.96 -10.48
CA GLU A 209 -6.38 -16.72 -11.64
C GLU A 209 -6.51 -15.84 -12.87
N ILE A 210 -5.39 -15.39 -13.42
CA ILE A 210 -5.37 -14.47 -14.55
C ILE A 210 -4.72 -15.12 -15.78
N THR A 211 -5.03 -14.58 -16.94
CA THR A 211 -4.33 -14.83 -18.19
C THR A 211 -3.75 -13.53 -18.69
N VAL A 212 -2.43 -13.48 -18.83
CA VAL A 212 -1.74 -12.37 -19.49
C VAL A 212 -1.71 -12.68 -20.97
N LYS A 213 -2.19 -11.73 -21.78
CA LYS A 213 -2.11 -11.81 -23.24
C LYS A 213 -1.32 -10.64 -23.79
N ASN A 214 -0.25 -10.98 -24.49
CA ASN A 214 0.51 -10.07 -25.31
C ASN A 214 0.57 -10.69 -26.73
N ASN A 215 0.73 -9.89 -27.77
CA ASN A 215 0.59 -10.32 -29.17
C ASN A 215 1.36 -11.61 -29.53
N ASN A 216 2.45 -11.93 -28.81
CA ASN A 216 3.27 -13.12 -29.01
C ASN A 216 3.25 -14.13 -27.85
N GLU A 217 2.67 -13.80 -26.69
CA GLU A 217 2.76 -14.59 -25.47
C GLU A 217 1.43 -14.63 -24.71
N ASN A 218 0.93 -15.84 -24.46
CA ASN A 218 -0.26 -16.07 -23.66
C ASN A 218 0.07 -17.10 -22.57
N PHE A 219 -0.03 -16.70 -21.31
CA PHE A 219 0.20 -17.62 -20.20
C PHE A 219 -0.76 -17.35 -19.05
N ASN A 220 -1.02 -18.39 -18.27
CA ASN A 220 -1.83 -18.31 -17.07
C ASN A 220 -0.94 -18.07 -15.87
N TYR A 221 -1.39 -17.20 -14.97
CA TYR A 221 -0.67 -16.89 -13.74
C TYR A 221 -1.66 -16.75 -12.59
N ARG A 222 -1.25 -17.17 -11.40
CA ARG A 222 -2.04 -17.04 -10.17
C ARG A 222 -1.42 -15.99 -9.27
N ILE A 223 -2.09 -14.85 -9.12
CA ILE A 223 -1.68 -13.79 -8.17
C ILE A 223 -2.35 -14.07 -6.84
N PHE A 224 -1.58 -14.10 -5.75
CA PHE A 224 -2.10 -14.25 -4.39
C PHE A 224 -1.14 -13.61 -3.38
N MET A 225 -1.44 -13.69 -2.09
CA MET A 225 -0.60 -13.08 -1.05
C MET A 225 0.86 -13.56 -1.17
N ASN A 226 1.79 -12.60 -1.32
CA ASN A 226 3.22 -12.81 -1.54
C ASN A 226 3.63 -13.42 -2.91
N ASN A 227 2.68 -13.71 -3.80
CA ASN A 227 2.97 -14.10 -5.17
C ASN A 227 2.45 -13.06 -6.16
N VAL A 228 3.36 -12.22 -6.62
CA VAL A 228 3.11 -11.05 -7.47
C VAL A 228 3.36 -11.45 -8.93
N LEU A 229 2.58 -10.94 -9.88
CA LEU A 229 2.93 -11.06 -11.29
C LEU A 229 3.92 -9.95 -11.66
N ASP A 230 5.09 -10.34 -12.16
CA ASP A 230 6.10 -9.43 -12.71
C ASP A 230 6.14 -9.63 -14.23
N TYR A 231 5.64 -8.67 -15.01
CA TYR A 231 5.55 -8.75 -16.48
C TYR A 231 5.81 -7.40 -17.15
N ASP A 232 6.69 -7.36 -18.14
CA ASP A 232 7.07 -6.16 -18.93
C ASP A 232 7.44 -4.91 -18.11
N GLY A 233 8.09 -5.11 -16.95
CA GLY A 233 8.45 -4.02 -16.02
C GLY A 233 7.30 -3.50 -15.16
N TYR A 234 6.13 -4.14 -15.24
CA TYR A 234 4.98 -3.90 -14.36
C TYR A 234 4.85 -5.03 -13.33
N ARG A 235 4.47 -4.65 -12.11
CA ARG A 235 4.26 -5.57 -10.99
C ARG A 235 2.82 -5.45 -10.52
N PHE A 236 2.09 -6.56 -10.52
CA PHE A 236 0.68 -6.63 -10.17
C PHE A 236 0.49 -7.32 -8.82
N TYR A 237 0.05 -6.54 -7.86
CA TYR A 237 -0.26 -6.99 -6.52
C TYR A 237 -1.76 -7.16 -6.37
N GLN A 238 -2.16 -8.23 -5.73
CA GLN A 238 -3.53 -8.36 -5.26
C GLN A 238 -3.77 -7.35 -4.14
N SER A 239 -4.61 -6.34 -4.37
CA SER A 239 -4.87 -5.27 -3.38
C SER A 239 -6.23 -5.40 -2.70
N SER A 240 -7.27 -5.77 -3.45
CA SER A 240 -8.62 -5.98 -2.93
C SER A 240 -9.42 -6.88 -3.88
N TYR A 241 -10.71 -7.05 -3.60
CA TYR A 241 -11.67 -7.75 -4.43
C TYR A 241 -13.03 -7.06 -4.33
N ASP A 242 -13.91 -7.34 -5.27
CA ASP A 242 -15.25 -6.77 -5.30
C ASP A 242 -16.14 -7.41 -4.24
N GLN A 243 -17.12 -6.64 -3.74
CA GLN A 243 -18.05 -7.12 -2.70
C GLN A 243 -18.91 -8.29 -3.16
N ASP A 244 -19.08 -8.46 -4.47
CA ASP A 244 -19.81 -9.58 -5.08
C ASP A 244 -18.94 -10.84 -5.27
N GLU A 245 -17.67 -10.79 -4.86
CA GLU A 245 -16.69 -11.87 -4.92
C GLU A 245 -16.40 -12.38 -6.34
N LYS A 246 -16.69 -11.57 -7.36
CA LYS A 246 -16.45 -11.93 -8.78
C LYS A 246 -15.35 -11.13 -9.43
N GLY A 247 -14.95 -10.03 -8.82
CA GLY A 247 -13.92 -9.13 -9.32
C GLY A 247 -12.70 -9.08 -8.44
N THR A 248 -11.57 -8.79 -9.07
CA THR A 248 -10.30 -8.56 -8.40
C THR A 248 -9.88 -7.11 -8.57
N VAL A 249 -9.30 -6.54 -7.53
CA VAL A 249 -8.63 -5.25 -7.61
C VAL A 249 -7.13 -5.52 -7.52
N LEU A 250 -6.42 -5.16 -8.58
CA LEU A 250 -4.98 -5.27 -8.67
C LEU A 250 -4.36 -3.88 -8.52
N SER A 251 -3.33 -3.76 -7.67
CA SER A 251 -2.45 -2.61 -7.64
C SER A 251 -1.31 -2.82 -8.63
N VAL A 252 -1.07 -1.83 -9.49
CA VAL A 252 -0.12 -1.91 -10.59
C VAL A 252 1.00 -0.90 -10.36
N ASN A 253 2.23 -1.38 -10.31
CA ASN A 253 3.41 -0.53 -10.17
C ASN A 253 4.36 -0.75 -11.34
N LYS A 254 4.83 0.32 -11.96
CA LYS A 254 5.97 0.26 -12.90
C LYS A 254 7.25 0.34 -12.10
N ASP A 255 7.84 -0.81 -11.81
CA ASP A 255 8.95 -0.95 -10.88
C ASP A 255 10.06 -1.77 -11.57
N PRO A 256 11.31 -1.25 -11.68
CA PRO A 256 12.45 -2.02 -12.17
C PRO A 256 12.76 -3.27 -11.31
N GLY A 257 12.03 -3.45 -10.22
CA GLY A 257 11.99 -4.64 -9.39
C GLY A 257 13.04 -4.58 -8.30
N LYS A 258 13.45 -5.76 -7.83
CA LYS A 258 14.35 -5.88 -6.67
C LYS A 258 15.83 -5.72 -7.02
N ILE A 259 16.17 -5.65 -8.32
CA ILE A 259 17.55 -5.63 -8.81
C ILE A 259 18.34 -4.42 -8.26
N PRO A 260 17.84 -3.16 -8.32
CA PRO A 260 18.58 -2.02 -7.78
C PRO A 260 18.87 -2.16 -6.28
N THR A 261 17.89 -2.65 -5.50
CA THR A 261 18.05 -2.87 -4.06
C THR A 261 19.10 -3.94 -3.78
N TYR A 262 19.09 -5.05 -4.54
CA TYR A 262 20.08 -6.11 -4.39
C TYR A 262 21.49 -5.68 -4.82
N ILE A 263 21.62 -4.83 -5.85
CA ILE A 263 22.90 -4.19 -6.18
C ILE A 263 23.39 -3.35 -5.01
N GLY A 264 22.51 -2.57 -4.37
CA GLY A 264 22.85 -1.79 -3.18
C GLY A 264 23.33 -2.66 -2.01
N TYR A 265 22.62 -3.73 -1.69
CA TYR A 265 23.03 -4.68 -0.65
C TYR A 265 24.33 -5.41 -0.99
N PHE A 266 24.51 -5.78 -2.26
CA PHE A 266 25.75 -6.36 -2.75
C PHE A 266 26.93 -5.38 -2.61
N LEU A 267 26.77 -4.12 -3.03
CA LEU A 267 27.79 -3.09 -2.89
C LEU A 267 28.12 -2.80 -1.43
N LEU A 268 27.13 -2.82 -0.53
CA LEU A 268 27.33 -2.68 0.91
C LEU A 268 28.16 -3.84 1.45
N CYS A 269 27.77 -5.08 1.14
CA CYS A 269 28.50 -6.28 1.54
C CYS A 269 29.93 -6.28 0.99
N LEU A 270 30.10 -5.92 -0.28
CA LEU A 270 31.39 -5.79 -0.94
C LEU A 270 32.24 -4.69 -0.29
N GLY A 271 31.65 -3.54 0.05
CA GLY A 271 32.32 -2.46 0.75
C GLY A 271 32.81 -2.87 2.14
N MET A 272 31.99 -3.61 2.88
CA MET A 272 32.40 -4.22 4.16
C MET A 272 33.52 -5.24 3.95
N PHE A 273 33.44 -6.06 2.90
CA PHE A 273 34.48 -7.03 2.59
C PHE A 273 35.82 -6.37 2.21
N MET A 274 35.78 -5.35 1.34
CA MET A 274 36.95 -4.56 0.95
C MET A 274 37.58 -3.82 2.14
N ASN A 275 36.78 -3.48 3.16
CA ASN A 275 37.29 -2.90 4.40
C ASN A 275 38.30 -3.81 5.10
N PHE A 276 38.12 -5.13 5.06
CA PHE A 276 39.09 -6.10 5.61
C PHE A 276 40.41 -6.12 4.83
N LEU A 277 40.35 -5.94 3.50
CA LEU A 277 41.51 -5.96 2.62
C LEU A 277 42.32 -4.66 2.70
N ASN A 278 41.68 -3.53 3.00
CA ASN A 278 42.31 -2.22 3.09
C ASN A 278 43.39 -2.15 4.22
N PRO A 279 44.67 -1.93 3.89
CA PRO A 279 45.76 -1.84 4.88
C PRO A 279 45.63 -0.71 5.89
N HIS A 280 44.90 0.35 5.54
CA HIS A 280 44.68 1.55 6.36
C HIS A 280 43.30 1.59 7.02
N SER A 281 42.53 0.49 6.96
CA SER A 281 41.24 0.42 7.62
C SER A 281 41.37 0.58 9.15
N ARG A 282 40.43 1.32 9.76
CA ARG A 282 40.25 1.38 11.22
C ARG A 282 40.11 -0.01 11.83
N PHE A 283 39.53 -0.99 11.13
CA PHE A 283 39.47 -2.37 11.60
C PHE A 283 40.87 -2.95 11.82
N ARG A 284 41.79 -2.76 10.87
CA ARG A 284 43.18 -3.24 10.98
C ARG A 284 43.97 -2.45 12.02
N THR A 285 43.72 -1.15 12.15
CA THR A 285 44.28 -0.32 13.22
C THR A 285 43.80 -0.80 14.59
N LEU A 286 42.51 -1.06 14.75
CA LEU A 286 41.93 -1.59 15.99
C LEU A 286 42.46 -3.00 16.28
N ALA A 287 42.53 -3.89 15.28
CA ALA A 287 43.12 -5.22 15.41
C ALA A 287 44.61 -5.19 15.82
N ARG A 288 45.38 -4.18 15.40
CA ARG A 288 46.76 -3.94 15.87
C ARG A 288 46.82 -3.38 17.29
N LEU A 289 45.83 -2.56 17.68
CA LEU A 289 45.71 -1.98 19.02
C LEU A 289 45.16 -2.97 20.05
N ILE A 290 44.44 -4.01 19.62
CA ILE A 290 44.11 -5.16 20.46
C ILE A 290 45.43 -5.91 20.72
N ASN A 291 46.03 -5.65 21.89
CA ASN A 291 47.24 -6.32 22.36
C ASN A 291 47.15 -7.85 22.14
N LYS A 292 48.28 -8.48 21.79
CA LYS A 292 48.35 -9.96 21.64
C LYS A 292 47.83 -10.70 22.87
N ASP A 293 47.88 -10.08 24.04
CA ASP A 293 47.35 -10.62 25.30
C ASP A 293 45.81 -10.53 25.38
N THR A 294 45.19 -9.46 24.89
CA THR A 294 43.71 -9.37 24.86
C THR A 294 43.11 -10.27 23.79
N LEU A 295 43.81 -10.57 22.69
CA LEU A 295 43.43 -11.59 21.68
C LEU A 295 43.43 -13.03 22.23
N LYS A 296 44.39 -13.37 23.10
CA LYS A 296 44.40 -14.67 23.80
C LYS A 296 43.21 -14.81 24.75
N HIS A 297 42.86 -13.74 25.47
CA HIS A 297 41.71 -13.77 26.36
C HIS A 297 40.36 -13.67 25.61
N THR A 298 40.26 -12.91 24.52
CA THR A 298 39.03 -12.80 23.72
C THR A 298 38.74 -14.05 22.90
N SER A 299 39.75 -14.73 22.34
CA SER A 299 39.55 -16.03 21.70
C SER A 299 39.05 -17.10 22.68
N VAL A 300 39.52 -17.09 23.93
CA VAL A 300 39.00 -17.94 25.00
C VAL A 300 37.55 -17.57 25.37
N ILE A 301 37.21 -16.28 25.45
CA ILE A 301 35.83 -15.83 25.72
C ILE A 301 34.89 -16.20 24.57
N ILE A 302 35.31 -16.03 23.31
CA ILE A 302 34.53 -16.40 22.13
C ILE A 302 34.37 -17.93 22.05
N PHE A 303 35.41 -18.70 22.40
CA PHE A 303 35.35 -20.15 22.47
C PHE A 303 34.43 -20.64 23.60
N ILE A 304 34.46 -19.99 24.77
CA ILE A 304 33.52 -20.24 25.87
C ILE A 304 32.09 -19.87 25.45
N LEU A 305 31.89 -18.76 24.75
CA LEU A 305 30.57 -18.34 24.26
C LEU A 305 30.04 -19.32 23.19
N LEU A 306 30.89 -19.78 22.27
CA LEU A 306 30.55 -20.80 21.26
C LEU A 306 30.27 -22.17 21.90
N LEU A 307 30.96 -22.53 22.99
CA LEU A 307 30.64 -23.71 23.79
C LEU A 307 29.30 -23.56 24.52
N SER A 308 28.95 -22.37 25.00
CA SER A 308 27.65 -22.08 25.60
C SER A 308 26.48 -22.13 24.60
N PHE A 309 26.74 -21.97 23.30
CA PHE A 309 25.73 -22.13 22.24
C PHE A 309 25.75 -23.51 21.56
N GLY A 310 26.73 -24.38 21.87
CA GLY A 310 27.04 -25.57 21.09
C GLY A 310 26.54 -26.91 21.64
N SER A 311 25.84 -26.96 22.78
CA SER A 311 25.49 -28.27 23.40
C SER A 311 24.21 -28.27 24.24
N GLU A 312 23.18 -27.56 23.80
CA GLU A 312 21.82 -27.98 24.15
C GLU A 312 21.40 -29.04 23.11
N LYS A 313 21.76 -30.31 23.35
CA LYS A 313 20.83 -31.37 22.93
C LYS A 313 19.69 -31.30 23.93
N THR A 314 18.73 -30.41 23.67
CA THR A 314 17.38 -30.62 24.18
C THR A 314 16.92 -31.94 23.59
N PHE A 315 17.22 -33.04 24.29
CA PHE A 315 16.37 -34.19 24.21
C PHE A 315 15.01 -33.65 24.60
N ALA A 316 14.12 -33.49 23.63
CA ALA A 316 12.71 -33.62 23.91
C ALA A 316 12.64 -34.91 24.72
N GLN A 317 12.36 -34.78 26.01
CA GLN A 317 11.97 -35.93 26.79
C GLN A 317 10.79 -36.47 25.99
N ASP A 318 10.98 -37.62 25.35
CA ASP A 318 9.88 -38.46 24.89
C ASP A 318 9.14 -38.86 26.16
N LEU A 319 8.40 -37.89 26.70
CA LEU A 319 7.17 -38.13 27.37
C LEU A 319 6.33 -38.83 26.30
N ASN A 320 6.44 -40.15 26.28
CA ASN A 320 5.34 -41.05 26.00
C ASN A 320 4.19 -40.80 27.01
N SER A 321 3.89 -39.54 27.37
CA SER A 321 2.59 -39.16 27.86
C SER A 321 1.69 -39.17 26.63
N THR A 322 1.12 -40.34 26.37
CA THR A 322 -0.21 -40.38 25.79
C THR A 322 -1.02 -39.32 26.53
N LEU A 323 -1.53 -38.31 25.81
CA LEU A 323 -2.41 -37.30 26.41
C LEU A 323 -3.44 -38.05 27.26
N PRO A 324 -3.60 -37.71 28.55
CA PRO A 324 -4.54 -38.43 29.39
C PRO A 324 -5.91 -38.37 28.71
N VAL A 325 -6.55 -39.53 28.57
CA VAL A 325 -7.84 -39.62 27.88
C VAL A 325 -8.88 -39.00 28.80
N VAL A 326 -9.34 -37.81 28.43
CA VAL A 326 -10.31 -37.05 29.23
C VAL A 326 -11.71 -37.62 28.99
N ASN A 327 -12.47 -37.79 30.08
CA ASN A 327 -13.87 -38.22 29.97
C ASN A 327 -14.71 -37.18 29.20
N THR A 328 -15.49 -37.66 28.23
CA THR A 328 -16.31 -36.82 27.35
C THR A 328 -17.31 -35.93 28.10
N ASN A 329 -17.76 -36.33 29.28
CA ASN A 329 -18.71 -35.54 30.08
C ASN A 329 -18.04 -34.29 30.67
N HIS A 330 -16.79 -34.40 31.13
CA HIS A 330 -16.02 -33.26 31.64
C HIS A 330 -15.66 -32.29 30.52
N ALA A 331 -15.26 -32.81 29.35
CA ALA A 331 -15.01 -31.98 28.17
C ALA A 331 -16.27 -31.21 27.73
N LYS A 332 -17.45 -31.83 27.77
CA LYS A 332 -18.74 -31.17 27.46
C LYS A 332 -19.11 -30.11 28.50
N ALA A 333 -18.90 -30.38 29.79
CA ALA A 333 -19.15 -29.38 30.83
C ALA A 333 -18.25 -28.15 30.65
N LEU A 334 -16.97 -28.37 30.39
CA LEU A 334 -16.00 -27.30 30.13
C LEU A 334 -16.38 -26.48 28.89
N ALA A 335 -16.83 -27.12 27.82
CA ALA A 335 -17.25 -26.48 26.58
C ALA A 335 -18.31 -25.37 26.79
N THR A 336 -19.18 -25.54 27.79
CA THR A 336 -20.26 -24.59 28.11
C THR A 336 -19.81 -23.37 28.91
N LEU A 337 -18.59 -23.35 29.46
CA LEU A 337 -18.09 -22.22 30.24
C LEU A 337 -17.87 -21.01 29.34
N ILE A 338 -18.34 -19.85 29.77
CA ILE A 338 -18.11 -18.60 29.05
C ILE A 338 -16.78 -18.02 29.52
N VAL A 339 -15.88 -17.75 28.58
CA VAL A 339 -14.55 -17.19 28.81
C VAL A 339 -14.36 -15.91 28.00
N GLN A 340 -13.50 -15.03 28.51
CA GLN A 340 -13.18 -13.78 27.85
C GLN A 340 -11.95 -13.94 26.96
N LYS A 341 -12.07 -13.60 25.67
CA LYS A 341 -10.95 -13.67 24.72
C LYS A 341 -9.99 -12.51 24.97
N SER A 342 -8.75 -12.79 25.40
CA SER A 342 -7.79 -11.77 25.85
C SER A 342 -7.40 -10.71 24.82
N ALA A 343 -7.59 -10.96 23.52
CA ALA A 343 -7.22 -10.03 22.44
C ALA A 343 -8.29 -8.99 22.06
N ASP A 344 -9.57 -9.29 22.30
CA ASP A 344 -10.74 -8.49 21.85
C ASP A 344 -11.70 -8.19 23.04
N GLY A 345 -11.55 -8.89 24.16
CA GLY A 345 -12.42 -8.74 25.33
C GLY A 345 -13.82 -9.36 25.17
N ARG A 346 -14.11 -10.00 24.03
CA ARG A 346 -15.39 -10.69 23.74
C ARG A 346 -15.58 -11.94 24.59
N MET A 347 -16.82 -12.14 25.04
CA MET A 347 -17.27 -13.34 25.75
C MET A 347 -17.64 -14.43 24.75
N VAL A 348 -16.96 -15.57 24.82
CA VAL A 348 -17.19 -16.72 23.95
C VAL A 348 -17.27 -18.00 24.78
N PRO A 349 -18.00 -19.03 24.35
CA PRO A 349 -17.89 -20.35 24.96
C PRO A 349 -16.45 -20.87 24.89
N PHE A 350 -16.04 -21.64 25.89
CA PHE A 350 -14.72 -22.27 25.94
C PHE A 350 -14.49 -23.18 24.74
N ASP A 351 -15.55 -23.79 24.20
CA ASP A 351 -15.53 -24.58 22.97
C ASP A 351 -14.93 -23.82 21.78
N THR A 352 -15.38 -22.58 21.57
CA THR A 352 -14.87 -21.72 20.50
C THR A 352 -13.40 -21.39 20.73
N LEU A 353 -13.03 -21.07 21.96
CA LEU A 353 -11.64 -20.75 22.31
C LEU A 353 -10.72 -21.96 22.12
N SER A 354 -11.12 -23.14 22.61
CA SER A 354 -10.31 -24.36 22.55
C SER A 354 -10.09 -24.80 21.10
N ARG A 355 -11.13 -24.71 20.25
CA ARG A 355 -11.02 -25.03 18.82
C ARG A 355 -10.09 -24.06 18.11
N GLU A 356 -10.23 -22.75 18.32
CA GLU A 356 -9.34 -21.76 17.72
C GLU A 356 -7.87 -21.97 18.12
N ILE A 357 -7.60 -22.32 19.39
CA ILE A 357 -6.24 -22.59 19.86
C ILE A 357 -5.70 -23.86 19.20
N LEU A 358 -6.47 -24.94 19.17
CA LEU A 358 -6.02 -26.20 18.58
C LEU A 358 -5.83 -26.09 17.06
N GLU A 359 -6.70 -25.37 16.34
CA GLU A 359 -6.54 -25.09 14.91
C GLU A 359 -5.27 -24.28 14.63
N LYS A 360 -4.93 -23.31 15.48
CA LYS A 360 -3.69 -22.52 15.32
C LYS A 360 -2.41 -23.33 15.57
N ILE A 361 -2.46 -24.28 16.50
CA ILE A 361 -1.28 -25.08 16.89
C ILE A 361 -1.13 -26.33 16.00
N HIS A 362 -2.24 -27.01 15.71
CA HIS A 362 -2.28 -28.34 15.09
C HIS A 362 -3.04 -28.39 13.75
N GLN A 363 -3.69 -27.29 13.32
CA GLN A 363 -4.44 -27.21 12.06
C GLN A 363 -5.62 -28.19 11.93
N SER A 364 -6.11 -28.74 13.05
CA SER A 364 -7.33 -29.57 13.10
C SER A 364 -8.13 -29.30 14.37
N ASP A 365 -9.39 -29.71 14.36
CA ASP A 365 -10.34 -29.60 15.48
C ASP A 365 -10.22 -30.74 16.52
N SER A 366 -9.40 -31.75 16.21
CA SER A 366 -9.19 -32.95 17.01
C SER A 366 -7.72 -33.39 16.98
N TYR A 367 -7.24 -33.95 18.08
CA TYR A 367 -5.88 -34.46 18.19
C TYR A 367 -5.87 -35.81 18.91
N LYS A 368 -5.21 -36.81 18.31
CA LYS A 368 -5.13 -38.19 18.81
C LYS A 368 -6.50 -38.78 19.22
N GLY A 369 -7.56 -38.47 18.47
CA GLY A 369 -8.93 -38.97 18.72
C GLY A 369 -9.73 -38.24 19.81
N GLN A 370 -9.18 -37.17 20.40
CA GLN A 370 -9.87 -36.32 21.38
C GLN A 370 -10.29 -34.99 20.73
N ASN A 371 -11.40 -34.40 21.17
CA ASN A 371 -11.85 -33.08 20.71
C ASN A 371 -11.03 -31.95 21.34
N SER A 372 -11.09 -30.74 20.77
CA SER A 372 -10.35 -29.56 21.25
C SER A 372 -10.51 -29.29 22.75
N ASN A 373 -11.72 -29.48 23.29
CA ASN A 373 -11.99 -29.29 24.73
C ASN A 373 -11.26 -30.29 25.61
N ALA A 374 -11.28 -31.57 25.25
CA ALA A 374 -10.59 -32.63 25.98
C ALA A 374 -9.07 -32.42 25.95
N VAL A 375 -8.53 -32.04 24.79
CA VAL A 375 -7.11 -31.72 24.62
C VAL A 375 -6.72 -30.54 25.50
N MET A 376 -7.51 -29.47 25.50
CA MET A 376 -7.18 -28.28 26.30
C MET A 376 -7.35 -28.54 27.80
N LEU A 377 -8.34 -29.35 28.21
CA LEU A 377 -8.49 -29.79 29.60
C LEU A 377 -7.29 -30.63 30.08
N SER A 378 -6.78 -31.51 29.21
CA SER A 378 -5.60 -32.34 29.53
C SER A 378 -4.32 -31.52 29.71
N MET A 379 -4.26 -30.30 29.17
CA MET A 379 -3.14 -29.37 29.38
C MET A 379 -3.33 -28.51 30.64
N LEU A 380 -4.57 -28.25 31.04
CA LEU A 380 -4.92 -27.44 32.20
C LEU A 380 -4.88 -28.22 33.51
N VAL A 381 -5.11 -29.52 33.46
CA VAL A 381 -5.20 -30.39 34.63
C VAL A 381 -4.08 -31.41 34.57
N ASP A 382 -3.25 -31.41 35.61
CA ASP A 382 -2.24 -32.44 35.80
C ASP A 382 -2.95 -33.72 36.28
N VAL A 383 -3.16 -34.65 35.35
CA VAL A 383 -3.79 -35.96 35.64
C VAL A 383 -2.68 -36.92 36.04
N ASN A 384 -2.13 -36.75 37.25
CA ASN A 384 -1.23 -37.70 37.89
C ASN A 384 -1.96 -38.53 38.94
#